data_AF-A0A3S0Q7J6-F1
#
_entry.id   AF-A0A3S0Q7J6-F1
#
_cell.length_a   1.000
_cell.length_b   1.000
_cell.length_c   1.000
_cell.angle_alpha   90.00
_cell.angle_beta   90.00
_cell.angle_gamma   90.00
#
_symmetry.space_group_name_H-M   'P 1'
#
loop_
_entity.id
_entity.type
_entity.pdbx_description
1 polymer ?
#
loop_
_entity_poly.entity_id
_entity_poly.type
_entity_poly.pdbx_seq_one_letter_code
_entity_poly.pdbx_strand_id
1 'polypeptide(L)'
;MHRMVLCTARVVRHLFNLNALADQNWNSAFGSLYLTNINWNVYTFGKLKSKENIEIADTEVQKADLNQEIFQHQVKTAAAYFNLLVSQRLENVQYENYKRSEVIYTIAKARAESGLIPEVDASLAKAEMSGAQTATINANDHVLEYNKKLADLLVENFTDYQLDHYFSKNTPSLVMKPQLLKTIQALYGLHRRSIKATTGNSFKYIKTAVSFSLWGIPGRDPVLGGIMFRIIRLFHNLTEGSWSRQDELYCRGQPQLEPY
;
A
#
# COMPACT_ATOMS: atom_id res chain seq x y z
N MET A 1 10.74 0.69 22.23
CA MET A 1 11.11 -0.67 22.71
C MET A 1 12.06 -0.70 23.91
N HIS A 2 12.75 0.39 24.29
CA HIS A 2 13.71 0.40 25.42
C HIS A 2 13.12 0.56 26.84
N ARG A 3 11.83 0.87 26.99
CA ARG A 3 11.20 1.12 28.31
C ARG A 3 10.42 -0.07 28.89
N MET A 4 10.23 -1.14 28.11
CA MET A 4 9.42 -2.30 28.51
C MET A 4 10.17 -3.27 29.46
N VAL A 5 11.50 -3.20 29.51
CA VAL A 5 12.36 -4.15 30.25
C VAL A 5 12.54 -3.75 31.73
N LEU A 6 12.27 -2.49 32.10
CA LEU A 6 12.60 -1.98 33.44
C LEU A 6 11.56 -2.27 34.53
N CYS A 7 10.31 -2.59 34.18
CA CYS A 7 9.24 -2.71 35.18
C CYS A 7 9.18 -4.08 35.86
N THR A 8 9.58 -5.15 35.16
CA THR A 8 9.58 -6.52 35.69
C THR A 8 10.73 -6.79 36.69
N ALA A 9 11.77 -5.96 36.70
CA ALA A 9 12.99 -6.21 37.47
C ALA A 9 12.97 -5.74 38.94
N ARG A 10 11.99 -4.95 39.38
CA ARG A 10 12.00 -4.31 40.71
C ARG A 10 11.35 -5.15 41.83
N VAL A 11 10.45 -6.08 41.51
CA VAL A 11 9.65 -6.80 42.52
C VAL A 11 10.39 -8.02 43.13
N VAL A 12 11.38 -8.59 42.44
CA VAL A 12 12.00 -9.87 42.86
C VAL A 12 13.17 -9.70 43.85
N ARG A 13 13.63 -8.48 44.11
CA ARG A 13 14.88 -8.22 44.86
C ARG A 13 14.76 -8.34 46.39
N HIS A 14 13.58 -8.58 46.96
CA HIS A 14 13.37 -8.47 48.41
C HIS A 14 13.46 -9.78 49.23
N LEU A 15 13.63 -10.95 48.62
CA LEU A 15 13.41 -12.22 49.34
C LEU A 15 14.57 -13.23 49.44
N PHE A 16 15.79 -12.93 49.00
CA PHE A 16 16.89 -13.90 49.17
C PHE A 16 18.15 -13.26 49.74
N ASN A 17 18.22 -13.28 51.07
CA ASN A 17 19.43 -13.14 51.85
C ASN A 17 20.05 -14.54 52.02
N LEU A 18 21.05 -14.89 51.21
CA LEU A 18 21.90 -16.06 51.46
C LEU A 18 23.36 -15.61 51.32
N ASN A 19 24.02 -15.56 52.47
CA ASN A 19 25.43 -15.26 52.64
C ASN A 19 26.30 -16.18 51.78
N ALA A 20 27.13 -15.59 50.92
CA ALA A 20 28.16 -16.28 50.16
C ALA A 20 29.34 -16.61 51.08
N LEU A 21 29.48 -17.90 51.44
CA LEU A 21 30.74 -18.41 51.96
C LEU A 21 31.74 -18.46 50.80
N ALA A 22 32.93 -17.96 51.10
CA ALA A 22 34.02 -17.69 50.19
C ALA A 22 34.62 -18.98 49.61
N ASP A 23 34.02 -19.45 48.50
CA ASP A 23 34.74 -20.21 47.47
C ASP A 23 34.05 -20.05 46.11
N GLN A 24 33.73 -18.80 45.76
CA GLN A 24 33.31 -18.46 44.40
C GLN A 24 34.58 -18.33 43.55
N ASN A 25 35.07 -19.47 43.09
CA ASN A 25 36.09 -19.57 42.06
C ASN A 25 35.57 -18.93 40.76
N TRP A 26 36.00 -17.70 40.49
CA TRP A 26 35.70 -16.95 39.24
C TRP A 26 36.38 -17.54 37.99
N ASN A 27 36.94 -18.75 38.07
CA ASN A 27 37.48 -19.49 36.93
C ASN A 27 36.44 -20.38 36.21
N SER A 28 35.17 -20.37 36.65
CA SER A 28 34.07 -21.09 35.99
C SER A 28 33.24 -20.21 35.03
N ALA A 29 33.34 -18.88 35.13
CA ALA A 29 32.39 -17.97 34.45
C ALA A 29 32.70 -17.66 32.98
N PHE A 30 33.79 -18.18 32.40
CA PHE A 30 34.11 -18.02 30.97
C PHE A 30 34.23 -19.34 30.21
N GLY A 31 33.66 -20.43 30.74
CA GLY A 31 33.40 -21.64 29.96
C GLY A 31 32.16 -21.45 29.08
N SER A 32 32.33 -20.76 27.95
CA SER A 32 31.41 -20.68 26.79
C SER A 32 30.04 -21.35 27.00
N LEU A 33 29.06 -20.58 27.48
CA LEU A 33 27.68 -21.01 27.61
C LEU A 33 27.05 -21.14 26.21
N TYR A 34 27.33 -22.25 25.51
CA TYR A 34 26.72 -22.60 24.23
C TYR A 34 25.31 -23.13 24.44
N LEU A 35 24.37 -22.26 24.81
CA LEU A 35 22.96 -22.62 24.91
C LEU A 35 22.33 -22.57 23.52
N THR A 36 22.02 -23.74 22.96
CA THR A 36 21.16 -23.84 21.78
C THR A 36 19.75 -24.19 22.25
N ASN A 37 18.79 -23.28 22.13
CA ASN A 37 17.41 -23.59 22.50
C ASN A 37 16.71 -24.23 21.29
N ILE A 38 16.24 -25.46 21.43
CA ILE A 38 15.45 -26.15 20.41
C ILE A 38 14.00 -26.19 20.89
N ASN A 39 13.12 -25.55 20.11
CA ASN A 39 11.68 -25.65 20.26
C ASN A 39 11.10 -26.42 19.08
N TRP A 40 10.51 -27.59 19.36
CA TRP A 40 9.89 -28.43 18.32
C TRP A 40 8.43 -28.73 18.66
N ASN A 41 7.52 -28.42 17.72
CA ASN A 41 6.12 -28.81 17.84
C ASN A 41 5.95 -30.27 17.38
N VAL A 42 5.93 -31.20 18.35
CA VAL A 42 5.87 -32.65 18.08
C VAL A 42 4.51 -33.08 17.54
N TYR A 43 3.42 -32.45 18.01
CA TYR A 43 2.09 -32.78 17.53
C TYR A 43 1.12 -31.59 17.60
N THR A 44 0.43 -31.30 16.50
CA THR A 44 -0.36 -30.06 16.36
C THR A 44 -1.79 -30.25 15.83
N PHE A 45 -2.38 -31.46 15.87
CA PHE A 45 -3.78 -31.73 15.50
C PHE A 45 -4.32 -30.93 14.28
N GLY A 46 -3.56 -30.89 13.19
CA GLY A 46 -3.95 -30.15 11.97
C GLY A 46 -3.80 -28.62 12.02
N LYS A 47 -3.45 -28.00 13.15
CA LYS A 47 -3.23 -26.55 13.30
C LYS A 47 -2.17 -26.00 12.35
N LEU A 48 -1.04 -26.71 12.19
CA LEU A 48 0.01 -26.31 11.25
C LEU A 48 -0.46 -26.38 9.80
N LYS A 49 -1.23 -27.42 9.43
CA LYS A 49 -1.82 -27.55 8.09
C LYS A 49 -2.86 -26.48 7.81
N SER A 50 -3.69 -26.13 8.79
CA SER A 50 -4.64 -25.02 8.68
C SER A 50 -3.93 -23.67 8.55
N LYS A 51 -2.83 -23.45 9.28
CA LYS A 51 -1.99 -22.25 9.10
C LYS A 51 -1.39 -22.21 7.69
N GLU A 52 -0.75 -23.29 7.27
CA GLU A 52 -0.18 -23.43 5.92
C GLU A 52 -1.21 -23.12 4.83
N ASN A 53 -2.42 -23.67 4.92
CA ASN A 53 -3.49 -23.41 3.96
C ASN A 53 -3.96 -21.95 3.95
N ILE A 54 -3.98 -21.28 5.11
CA ILE A 54 -4.31 -19.85 5.18
C ILE A 54 -3.20 -19.02 4.53
N GLU A 55 -1.94 -19.32 4.84
CA GLU A 55 -0.80 -18.62 4.22
C GLU A 55 -0.79 -18.81 2.69
N ILE A 56 -1.04 -20.04 2.19
CA ILE A 56 -1.15 -20.30 0.75
C ILE A 56 -2.28 -19.47 0.14
N ALA A 57 -3.46 -19.48 0.76
CA ALA A 57 -4.60 -18.67 0.29
C ALA A 57 -4.27 -17.17 0.30
N ASP A 58 -3.54 -16.68 1.31
CA ASP A 58 -3.11 -15.28 1.37
C ASP A 58 -2.14 -14.95 0.23
N THR A 59 -1.18 -15.83 -0.08
CA THR A 59 -0.28 -15.62 -1.22
C THR A 59 -0.99 -15.58 -2.57
N GLU A 60 -2.03 -16.40 -2.78
CA GLU A 60 -2.83 -16.37 -4.01
C GLU A 60 -3.59 -15.05 -4.15
N VAL A 61 -4.00 -14.47 -3.04
CA VAL A 61 -4.75 -13.21 -2.99
C VAL A 61 -3.83 -12.04 -3.26
N GLN A 62 -2.65 -12.00 -2.64
CA GLN A 62 -1.64 -11.00 -2.93
C GLN A 62 -1.24 -10.99 -4.42
N LYS A 63 -1.16 -12.18 -5.06
CA LYS A 63 -0.93 -12.28 -6.51
C LYS A 63 -2.09 -11.71 -7.33
N ALA A 64 -3.32 -11.97 -6.92
CA ALA A 64 -4.50 -11.41 -7.59
C ALA A 64 -4.58 -9.89 -7.41
N ASP A 65 -4.29 -9.37 -6.22
CA ASP A 65 -4.25 -7.96 -5.91
C ASP A 65 -3.15 -7.24 -6.73
N LEU A 66 -1.96 -7.84 -6.87
CA LEU A 66 -0.91 -7.32 -7.75
C LEU A 66 -1.39 -7.19 -9.20
N ASN A 67 -2.05 -8.22 -9.73
CA ASN A 67 -2.58 -8.17 -11.10
C ASN A 67 -3.66 -7.09 -11.26
N GLN A 68 -4.48 -6.89 -10.23
CA GLN A 68 -5.49 -5.84 -10.20
C GLN A 68 -4.85 -4.45 -10.18
N GLU A 69 -3.81 -4.23 -9.37
CA GLU A 69 -3.08 -2.96 -9.33
C GLU A 69 -2.40 -2.66 -10.68
N ILE A 70 -1.78 -3.65 -11.31
CA ILE A 70 -1.22 -3.52 -12.66
C ILE A 70 -2.30 -3.09 -13.65
N PHE A 71 -3.47 -3.75 -13.64
CA PHE A 71 -4.58 -3.39 -14.54
C PHE A 71 -5.11 -1.98 -14.27
N GLN A 72 -5.32 -1.61 -13.00
CA GLN A 72 -5.73 -0.26 -12.64
C GLN A 72 -4.71 0.78 -13.08
N HIS A 73 -3.42 0.49 -12.92
CA HIS A 73 -2.35 1.36 -13.39
C HIS A 73 -2.40 1.53 -14.90
N GLN A 74 -2.53 0.45 -15.67
CA GLN A 74 -2.68 0.49 -17.13
C GLN A 74 -3.87 1.36 -17.57
N VAL A 75 -5.02 1.22 -16.92
CA VAL A 75 -6.21 2.04 -17.22
C VAL A 75 -5.96 3.50 -16.86
N LYS A 76 -5.33 3.81 -15.72
CA LYS A 76 -4.98 5.17 -15.32
C LYS A 76 -4.01 5.82 -16.31
N THR A 77 -2.96 5.11 -16.71
CA THR A 77 -1.98 5.57 -17.72
C THR A 77 -2.65 5.80 -19.07
N ALA A 78 -3.49 4.88 -19.54
CA ALA A 78 -4.23 5.04 -20.79
C ALA A 78 -5.19 6.25 -20.75
N ALA A 79 -5.90 6.45 -19.63
CA ALA A 79 -6.77 7.60 -19.45
C ALA A 79 -5.99 8.92 -19.44
N ALA A 80 -4.85 8.99 -18.74
CA ALA A 80 -3.99 10.17 -18.75
C ALA A 80 -3.48 10.49 -20.17
N TYR A 81 -3.04 9.47 -20.91
CA TYR A 81 -2.62 9.59 -22.31
C TYR A 81 -3.73 10.17 -23.21
N PHE A 82 -4.94 9.62 -23.15
CA PHE A 82 -6.04 10.10 -23.99
C PHE A 82 -6.52 11.50 -23.59
N ASN A 83 -6.53 11.82 -22.30
CA ASN A 83 -6.87 13.16 -21.84
C ASN A 83 -5.86 14.20 -22.36
N LEU A 84 -4.56 13.89 -22.28
CA LEU A 84 -3.52 14.74 -22.85
C LEU A 84 -3.71 14.97 -24.36
N LEU A 85 -3.97 13.89 -25.12
CA LEU A 85 -4.23 13.97 -26.55
C LEU A 85 -5.44 14.87 -26.88
N VAL A 86 -6.51 14.75 -26.09
CA VAL A 86 -7.71 15.60 -26.25
C VAL A 86 -7.40 17.06 -25.91
N SER A 87 -6.64 17.31 -24.84
CA SER A 87 -6.24 18.66 -24.44
C SER A 87 -5.38 19.36 -25.49
N GLN A 88 -4.39 18.67 -26.07
CA GLN A 88 -3.55 19.24 -27.15
C GLN A 88 -4.37 19.63 -28.38
N ARG A 89 -5.42 18.86 -28.69
CA ARG A 89 -6.34 19.17 -29.78
C ARG A 89 -7.25 20.35 -29.45
N LEU A 90 -7.75 20.38 -28.22
CA LEU A 90 -8.58 21.47 -27.75
C LEU A 90 -7.79 22.78 -27.79
N GLU A 91 -6.54 22.78 -27.33
CA GLU A 91 -5.62 23.93 -27.41
C GLU A 91 -5.50 24.43 -28.84
N ASN A 92 -5.20 23.54 -29.81
CA ASN A 92 -5.11 23.91 -31.22
C ASN A 92 -6.42 24.53 -31.74
N VAL A 93 -7.57 23.93 -31.43
CA VAL A 93 -8.88 24.48 -31.82
C VAL A 93 -9.13 25.86 -31.19
N GLN A 94 -8.79 26.06 -29.91
CA GLN A 94 -8.95 27.36 -29.25
C GLN A 94 -7.99 28.41 -29.83
N TYR A 95 -6.77 28.01 -30.18
CA TYR A 95 -5.79 28.88 -30.81
C TYR A 95 -6.25 29.37 -32.19
N GLU A 96 -6.80 28.49 -33.02
CA GLU A 96 -7.36 28.87 -34.32
C GLU A 96 -8.63 29.74 -34.15
N ASN A 97 -9.43 29.49 -33.11
CA ASN A 97 -10.56 30.35 -32.77
C ASN A 97 -10.10 31.75 -32.33
N TYR A 98 -9.03 31.85 -31.52
CA TYR A 98 -8.43 33.12 -31.14
C TYR A 98 -7.95 33.92 -32.36
N LYS A 99 -7.24 33.29 -33.31
CA LYS A 99 -6.82 33.93 -34.58
C LYS A 99 -8.02 34.47 -35.36
N ARG A 100 -9.11 33.70 -35.44
CA ARG A 100 -10.33 34.16 -36.11
C ARG A 100 -10.91 35.40 -35.43
N SER A 101 -10.99 35.40 -34.12
CA SER A 101 -11.49 36.55 -33.35
C SER A 101 -10.58 37.76 -33.47
N GLU A 102 -9.26 37.57 -33.56
CA GLU A 102 -8.29 38.63 -33.83
C GLU A 102 -8.53 39.30 -35.19
N VAL A 103 -8.79 38.52 -36.24
CA VAL A 103 -9.13 39.06 -37.56
C VAL A 103 -10.44 39.85 -37.51
N ILE A 104 -11.45 39.34 -36.83
CA ILE A 104 -12.74 40.03 -36.65
C ILE A 104 -12.55 41.37 -35.93
N TYR A 105 -11.78 41.37 -34.83
CA TYR A 105 -11.45 42.58 -34.09
C TYR A 105 -10.70 43.59 -34.96
N THR A 106 -9.72 43.13 -35.76
CA THR A 106 -8.92 44.00 -36.63
C THR A 106 -9.80 44.71 -37.67
N ILE A 107 -10.75 43.98 -38.28
CA ILE A 107 -11.71 44.55 -39.24
C ILE A 107 -12.66 45.52 -38.54
N ALA A 108 -13.18 45.17 -37.36
CA ALA A 108 -14.08 46.03 -36.59
C ALA A 108 -13.38 47.33 -36.16
N LYS A 109 -12.13 47.23 -35.71
CA LYS A 109 -11.29 48.38 -35.33
C LYS A 109 -11.08 49.33 -36.50
N ALA A 110 -10.66 48.82 -37.67
CA ALA A 110 -10.46 49.65 -38.86
C ALA A 110 -11.77 50.34 -39.31
N ARG A 111 -12.91 49.63 -39.23
CA ARG A 111 -14.23 50.22 -39.54
C ARG A 111 -14.64 51.28 -38.53
N ALA A 112 -14.38 51.09 -37.24
CA ALA A 112 -14.66 52.10 -36.21
C ALA A 112 -13.79 53.35 -36.39
N GLU A 113 -12.48 53.19 -36.66
CA GLU A 113 -11.55 54.29 -36.93
C GLU A 113 -11.95 55.12 -38.16
N SER A 114 -12.54 54.48 -39.17
CA SER A 114 -13.09 55.15 -40.35
C SER A 114 -14.50 55.74 -40.16
N GLY A 115 -15.12 55.57 -38.98
CA GLY A 115 -16.47 56.03 -38.68
C GLY A 115 -17.60 55.21 -39.33
N LEU A 116 -17.29 54.05 -39.91
CA LEU A 116 -18.26 53.15 -40.55
C LEU A 116 -19.14 52.39 -39.54
N ILE A 117 -18.62 52.11 -38.33
CA ILE A 117 -19.36 51.49 -37.22
C ILE A 117 -19.05 52.23 -35.90
N PRO A 118 -19.92 52.12 -34.88
CA PRO A 118 -19.62 52.63 -33.54
C PRO A 118 -18.39 51.98 -32.91
N GLU A 119 -17.64 52.75 -32.12
CA GLU A 119 -16.51 52.22 -31.34
C GLU A 119 -16.93 51.16 -30.31
N VAL A 120 -18.18 51.21 -29.85
CA VAL A 120 -18.77 50.19 -28.97
C VAL A 120 -18.74 48.80 -29.61
N ASP A 121 -18.96 48.70 -30.92
CA ASP A 121 -18.95 47.42 -31.65
C ASP A 121 -17.52 46.86 -31.77
N ALA A 122 -16.54 47.75 -31.96
CA ALA A 122 -15.13 47.37 -31.92
C ALA A 122 -14.69 46.93 -30.52
N SER A 123 -15.20 47.57 -29.46
CA SER A 123 -14.95 47.15 -28.07
C SER A 123 -15.58 45.79 -27.76
N LEU A 124 -16.77 45.48 -28.32
CA LEU A 124 -17.39 44.18 -28.18
C LEU A 124 -16.53 43.09 -28.86
N ALA A 125 -16.10 43.32 -30.10
CA ALA A 125 -15.21 42.39 -30.81
C ALA A 125 -13.87 42.19 -30.06
N LYS A 126 -13.35 43.23 -29.41
CA LYS A 126 -12.16 43.15 -28.55
C LYS A 126 -12.41 42.23 -27.35
N ALA A 127 -13.56 42.34 -26.70
CA ALA A 127 -13.92 41.49 -25.58
C ALA A 127 -14.05 40.01 -25.98
N GLU A 128 -14.63 39.72 -27.15
CA GLU A 128 -14.72 38.36 -27.70
C GLU A 128 -13.34 37.76 -28.01
N MET A 129 -12.44 38.54 -28.61
CA MET A 129 -11.06 38.12 -28.83
C MET A 129 -10.34 37.83 -27.51
N SER A 130 -10.44 38.70 -26.52
CA SER A 130 -9.87 38.45 -25.18
C SER A 130 -10.47 37.20 -24.52
N GLY A 131 -11.76 36.94 -24.72
CA GLY A 131 -12.40 35.70 -24.27
C GLY A 131 -11.81 34.45 -24.93
N ALA A 132 -11.58 34.49 -26.24
CA ALA A 132 -10.93 33.40 -26.98
C ALA A 132 -9.46 33.21 -26.57
N GLN A 133 -8.75 34.30 -26.24
CA GLN A 133 -7.39 34.24 -25.68
C GLN A 133 -7.39 33.50 -24.33
N THR A 134 -8.30 33.86 -23.43
CA THR A 134 -8.46 33.17 -22.14
C THR A 134 -8.79 31.70 -22.33
N ALA A 135 -9.65 31.35 -23.28
CA ALA A 135 -9.97 29.96 -23.60
C ALA A 135 -8.73 29.17 -24.08
N THR A 136 -7.83 29.81 -24.83
CA THR A 136 -6.56 29.21 -25.27
C THR A 136 -5.63 28.95 -24.08
N ILE A 137 -5.50 29.92 -23.16
CA ILE A 137 -4.69 29.76 -21.94
C ILE A 137 -5.21 28.62 -21.08
N ASN A 138 -6.53 28.56 -20.85
CA ASN A 138 -7.15 27.49 -20.08
C ASN A 138 -6.95 26.11 -20.74
N ALA A 139 -6.97 26.04 -22.08
CA ALA A 139 -6.70 24.80 -22.80
C ALA A 139 -5.23 24.36 -22.63
N ASN A 140 -4.28 25.30 -22.66
CA ASN A 140 -2.87 25.03 -22.37
C ASN A 140 -2.66 24.57 -20.91
N ASP A 141 -3.35 25.14 -19.94
CA ASP A 141 -3.29 24.69 -18.55
C ASP A 141 -3.70 23.21 -18.42
N HIS A 142 -4.72 22.77 -19.17
CA HIS A 142 -5.09 21.36 -19.23
C HIS A 142 -4.00 20.48 -19.86
N VAL A 143 -3.34 20.96 -20.93
CA VAL A 143 -2.18 20.24 -21.52
C VAL A 143 -1.10 20.02 -20.48
N LEU A 144 -0.72 21.07 -19.75
CA LEU A 144 0.29 20.99 -18.68
C LEU A 144 -0.13 20.04 -17.54
N GLU A 145 -1.39 20.10 -17.13
CA GLU A 145 -1.93 19.23 -16.08
C GLU A 145 -1.85 17.75 -16.47
N TYR A 146 -2.29 17.39 -17.67
CA TYR A 146 -2.26 16.00 -18.13
C TYR A 146 -0.86 15.52 -18.53
N ASN A 147 0.02 16.40 -19.03
CA ASN A 147 1.44 16.10 -19.21
C ASN A 147 2.09 15.70 -17.89
N LYS A 148 1.87 16.47 -16.83
CA LYS A 148 2.40 16.17 -15.50
C LYS A 148 1.85 14.85 -14.96
N LYS A 149 0.53 14.62 -15.05
CA LYS A 149 -0.09 13.36 -14.63
C LYS A 149 0.49 12.15 -15.36
N LEU A 150 0.76 12.28 -16.66
CA LEU A 150 1.35 11.20 -17.44
C LEU A 150 2.81 10.95 -17.02
N ALA A 151 3.62 12.00 -16.83
CA ALA A 151 4.99 11.88 -16.33
C ALA A 151 5.06 11.19 -14.97
N ASP A 152 4.18 11.57 -14.03
CA ASP A 152 4.08 10.97 -12.70
C ASP A 152 3.77 9.45 -12.79
N LEU A 153 2.92 9.03 -13.74
CA LEU A 153 2.56 7.62 -13.96
C LEU A 153 3.64 6.82 -14.69
N LEU A 154 4.48 7.48 -15.50
CA LEU A 154 5.61 6.86 -16.19
C LEU A 154 6.88 6.85 -15.32
N VAL A 155 6.86 7.52 -14.16
CA VAL A 155 8.02 7.70 -13.28
C VAL A 155 9.16 8.42 -14.03
N GLU A 156 8.79 9.39 -14.86
CA GLU A 156 9.71 10.23 -15.61
C GLU A 156 9.65 11.67 -15.09
N ASN A 157 10.72 12.44 -15.34
CA ASN A 157 10.68 13.87 -15.06
C ASN A 157 9.67 14.55 -15.99
N PHE A 158 9.16 15.71 -15.57
CA PHE A 158 8.25 16.49 -16.41
C PHE A 158 8.91 16.78 -17.77
N THR A 159 8.26 16.29 -18.83
CA THR A 159 8.62 16.52 -20.23
C THR A 159 7.38 16.93 -21.00
N ASP A 160 7.56 17.70 -22.07
CA ASP A 160 6.47 18.01 -23.00
C ASP A 160 6.32 16.86 -24.00
N TYR A 161 5.26 16.06 -23.85
CA TYR A 161 5.02 14.89 -24.69
C TYR A 161 4.34 15.30 -26.00
N GLN A 162 5.01 15.09 -27.12
CA GLN A 162 4.43 15.24 -28.44
C GLN A 162 3.74 13.94 -28.86
N LEU A 163 2.41 13.87 -28.71
CA LEU A 163 1.64 12.66 -28.96
C LEU A 163 1.28 12.47 -30.44
N ASP A 164 1.37 11.22 -30.91
CA ASP A 164 0.92 10.86 -32.26
C ASP A 164 -0.62 10.88 -32.36
N HIS A 165 -1.12 11.38 -33.48
CA HIS A 165 -2.53 11.54 -33.80
C HIS A 165 -3.19 10.26 -34.32
N TYR A 166 -2.46 9.13 -34.35
CA TYR A 166 -2.94 7.85 -34.86
C TYR A 166 -4.32 7.45 -34.31
N PHE A 167 -4.49 7.43 -32.98
CA PHE A 167 -5.74 7.00 -32.32
C PHE A 167 -6.94 7.90 -32.56
N SER A 168 -6.69 9.10 -33.07
CA SER A 168 -7.76 10.02 -33.43
C SER A 168 -8.22 9.90 -34.87
N LYS A 169 -7.36 9.36 -35.75
CA LYS A 169 -7.73 9.03 -37.13
C LYS A 169 -8.27 7.61 -37.24
N ASN A 170 -7.71 6.70 -36.44
CA ASN A 170 -8.02 5.28 -36.44
C ASN A 170 -8.66 4.90 -35.12
N THR A 171 -9.97 5.09 -35.00
CA THR A 171 -10.73 4.64 -33.84
C THR A 171 -10.86 3.11 -33.90
N PRO A 172 -10.39 2.38 -32.87
CA PRO A 172 -10.50 0.93 -32.88
C PRO A 172 -11.97 0.52 -32.76
N SER A 173 -12.43 -0.37 -33.66
CA SER A 173 -13.75 -0.97 -33.52
C SER A 173 -13.76 -1.86 -32.27
N LEU A 174 -14.60 -1.53 -31.29
CA LEU A 174 -14.75 -2.32 -30.07
C LEU A 174 -15.48 -3.63 -30.39
N VAL A 175 -14.73 -4.68 -30.74
CA VAL A 175 -15.28 -6.04 -30.84
C VAL A 175 -15.39 -6.60 -29.41
N MET A 176 -16.57 -6.45 -28.82
CA MET A 176 -16.86 -6.96 -27.48
C MET A 176 -16.84 -8.49 -27.50
N LYS A 177 -15.75 -9.10 -27.02
CA LYS A 177 -15.67 -10.55 -26.81
C LYS A 177 -16.35 -10.89 -25.48
N PRO A 178 -17.50 -11.62 -25.48
CA PRO A 178 -18.26 -11.93 -24.26
C PRO A 178 -17.49 -12.78 -23.23
N GLN A 179 -16.38 -13.40 -23.63
CA GLN A 179 -15.55 -14.21 -22.73
C GLN A 179 -14.75 -13.38 -21.71
N LEU A 180 -14.54 -12.09 -21.95
CA LEU A 180 -13.76 -11.21 -21.05
C LEU A 180 -14.53 -10.86 -19.76
N LEU A 181 -15.86 -10.87 -19.80
CA LEU A 181 -16.73 -10.48 -18.68
C LEU A 181 -16.62 -11.46 -17.49
N LYS A 182 -16.40 -12.75 -17.78
CA LYS A 182 -16.21 -13.79 -16.75
C LYS A 182 -14.88 -13.64 -16.00
N THR A 183 -13.84 -13.19 -16.69
CA THR A 183 -12.49 -13.02 -16.10
C THR A 183 -12.45 -11.80 -15.17
N ILE A 184 -13.09 -10.69 -15.56
CA ILE A 184 -13.19 -9.48 -14.72
C ILE A 184 -14.04 -9.76 -13.47
N GLN A 185 -15.13 -10.53 -13.59
CA GLN A 185 -15.90 -11.00 -12.43
C GLN A 185 -15.12 -11.96 -11.52
N ALA A 186 -14.14 -12.70 -12.05
CA ALA A 186 -13.31 -13.61 -11.27
C ALA A 186 -12.31 -12.86 -10.36
N LEU A 187 -11.79 -11.69 -10.78
CA LEU A 187 -10.93 -10.82 -9.96
C LEU A 187 -11.67 -10.29 -8.72
N TYR A 188 -12.88 -9.73 -8.89
CA TYR A 188 -13.73 -9.34 -7.76
C TYR A 188 -14.19 -10.54 -6.90
N GLY A 189 -14.36 -11.71 -7.52
CA GLY A 189 -14.72 -12.95 -6.83
C GLY A 189 -13.61 -13.53 -5.94
N LEU A 190 -12.34 -13.31 -6.30
CA LEU A 190 -11.15 -13.76 -5.55
C LEU A 190 -11.03 -13.06 -4.19
N HIS A 191 -11.22 -11.75 -4.15
CA HIS A 191 -11.21 -10.98 -2.90
C HIS A 191 -12.31 -11.43 -1.92
N ARG A 192 -13.46 -11.87 -2.42
CA ARG A 192 -14.54 -12.44 -1.58
C ARG A 192 -14.19 -13.84 -1.03
N ARG A 193 -13.37 -14.62 -1.75
CA ARG A 193 -12.92 -15.95 -1.33
C ARG A 193 -11.83 -15.85 -0.26
N SER A 194 -10.96 -14.85 -0.32
CA SER A 194 -9.92 -14.59 0.69
C SER A 194 -10.51 -14.25 2.05
N ILE A 195 -11.47 -13.32 2.09
CA ILE A 195 -12.18 -12.94 3.32
C ILE A 195 -12.85 -14.17 3.95
N LYS A 196 -13.42 -15.07 3.14
CA LYS A 196 -14.00 -16.32 3.66
C LYS A 196 -12.95 -17.33 4.16
N ALA A 197 -11.77 -17.39 3.55
CA ALA A 197 -10.68 -18.27 3.99
C ALA A 197 -10.06 -17.79 5.30
N THR A 198 -9.83 -16.47 5.44
CA THR A 198 -9.24 -15.85 6.62
C THR A 198 -10.21 -15.74 7.80
N THR A 199 -11.50 -15.54 7.53
CA THR A 199 -12.55 -15.35 8.56
C THR A 199 -13.35 -16.62 8.86
N GLY A 200 -13.12 -17.70 8.10
CA GLY A 200 -13.88 -18.95 8.17
C GLY A 200 -13.44 -19.91 9.28
N ASN A 201 -13.97 -21.14 9.20
CA ASN A 201 -13.74 -22.22 10.17
C ASN A 201 -12.25 -22.49 10.46
N SER A 202 -11.35 -22.30 9.48
CA SER A 202 -9.90 -22.49 9.61
C SER A 202 -9.28 -21.63 10.73
N PHE A 203 -9.69 -20.37 10.87
CA PHE A 203 -9.20 -19.48 11.91
C PHE A 203 -9.73 -19.87 13.30
N LYS A 204 -10.99 -20.33 13.35
CA LYS A 204 -11.60 -20.91 14.55
C LYS A 204 -10.84 -22.17 14.99
N TYR A 205 -10.51 -23.07 14.07
CA TYR A 205 -9.72 -24.28 14.35
C TYR A 205 -8.32 -23.96 14.85
N ILE A 206 -7.64 -22.95 14.29
CA ILE A 206 -6.32 -22.53 14.78
C ILE A 206 -6.40 -22.00 16.21
N LYS A 207 -7.48 -21.28 16.55
CA LYS A 207 -7.71 -20.79 17.90
C LYS A 207 -8.07 -21.89 18.89
N THR A 208 -8.84 -22.92 18.52
CA THR A 208 -9.29 -23.93 19.50
C THR A 208 -8.40 -25.17 19.59
N ALA A 209 -7.52 -25.41 18.62
CA ALA A 209 -6.69 -26.62 18.60
C ALA A 209 -5.51 -26.58 19.57
N VAL A 210 -5.40 -27.64 20.36
CA VAL A 210 -4.27 -27.93 21.25
C VAL A 210 -3.01 -28.24 20.44
N SER A 211 -1.83 -27.92 20.98
CA SER A 211 -0.54 -28.30 20.39
C SER A 211 0.45 -28.69 21.49
N PHE A 212 1.21 -29.75 21.23
CA PHE A 212 2.31 -30.19 22.08
C PHE A 212 3.65 -29.72 21.51
N SER A 213 4.40 -28.99 22.33
CA SER A 213 5.75 -28.54 22.02
C SER A 213 6.77 -29.14 22.98
N LEU A 214 7.94 -29.47 22.43
CA LEU A 214 9.09 -30.00 23.14
C LEU A 214 10.18 -28.92 23.14
N TRP A 215 10.60 -28.54 24.34
CA TRP A 215 11.69 -27.59 24.56
C TRP A 215 12.90 -28.31 25.17
N GLY A 216 14.06 -28.12 24.56
CA GLY A 216 15.31 -28.72 25.02
C GLY A 216 16.49 -27.79 24.83
N ILE A 217 17.45 -27.91 25.73
CA ILE A 217 18.77 -27.26 25.62
C ILE A 217 19.79 -28.41 25.63
N PRO A 218 20.64 -28.57 24.60
CA PRO A 218 21.69 -29.57 24.59
C PRO A 218 22.76 -29.15 25.61
N GLY A 219 23.03 -30.04 26.56
CA GLY A 219 24.12 -29.90 27.53
C GLY A 219 25.13 -31.04 27.35
N ARG A 220 26.38 -30.81 27.75
CA ARG A 220 27.39 -31.86 27.83
C ARG A 220 27.24 -32.58 29.16
N ASP A 221 26.99 -33.89 29.11
CA ASP A 221 26.88 -34.68 30.34
C ASP A 221 28.27 -34.90 30.96
N PRO A 222 28.46 -34.59 32.25
CA PRO A 222 29.76 -34.74 32.91
C PRO A 222 30.15 -36.20 33.19
N VAL A 223 29.25 -37.17 32.99
CA VAL A 223 29.47 -38.60 33.36
C VAL A 223 29.64 -39.51 32.13
N LEU A 224 29.07 -39.19 30.97
CA LEU A 224 29.05 -40.07 29.79
C LEU A 224 29.68 -39.46 28.54
N GLY A 225 30.19 -38.22 28.59
CA GLY A 225 30.91 -37.59 27.48
C GLY A 225 30.07 -37.29 26.22
N GLY A 226 28.77 -37.62 26.21
CA GLY A 226 27.84 -37.38 25.10
C GLY A 226 27.03 -36.09 25.23
N ILE A 227 26.38 -35.69 24.13
CA ILE A 227 25.39 -34.61 24.09
C ILE A 227 24.06 -35.19 24.61
N MET A 228 23.50 -34.63 25.67
CA MET A 228 22.22 -35.07 26.24
C MET A 228 21.16 -33.98 26.13
N PHE A 229 19.99 -34.35 25.63
CA PHE A 229 18.82 -33.49 25.57
C PHE A 229 18.03 -33.64 26.86
N ARG A 230 18.19 -32.68 27.78
CA ARG A 230 17.32 -32.60 28.95
C ARG A 230 15.96 -32.07 28.48
N ILE A 231 14.93 -32.92 28.49
CA ILE A 231 13.54 -32.51 28.22
C ILE A 231 13.07 -31.69 29.43
N ILE A 232 12.90 -30.38 29.24
CA ILE A 232 12.67 -29.47 30.36
C ILE A 232 11.17 -29.38 30.75
N ARG A 233 10.22 -29.57 29.82
CA ARG A 233 8.76 -29.68 30.09
C ARG A 233 7.95 -29.95 28.80
N LEU A 234 6.87 -30.73 28.91
CA LEU A 234 5.77 -30.76 27.92
C LEU A 234 4.74 -29.70 28.34
N PHE A 235 4.48 -28.71 27.50
CA PHE A 235 3.43 -27.71 27.74
C PHE A 235 2.16 -28.04 26.94
N HIS A 236 1.01 -28.01 27.62
CA HIS A 236 -0.30 -27.91 26.99
C HIS A 236 -0.61 -26.42 26.80
N ASN A 237 -0.34 -25.88 25.60
CA ASN A 237 -0.59 -24.46 25.33
C ASN A 237 -2.09 -24.23 25.07
N LEU A 238 -2.81 -23.72 26.09
CA LEU A 238 -4.09 -23.05 25.91
C LEU A 238 -3.81 -21.66 25.34
N THR A 239 -4.13 -21.49 24.05
CA THR A 239 -4.34 -20.24 23.33
C THR A 239 -3.61 -19.00 23.86
N GLU A 240 -2.49 -18.65 23.23
CA GLU A 240 -1.95 -17.29 23.27
C GLU A 240 -3.02 -16.33 22.74
N GLY A 241 -3.57 -15.50 23.63
CA GLY A 241 -4.44 -14.40 23.28
C GLY A 241 -3.69 -13.41 22.39
N SER A 242 -4.30 -13.05 21.25
CA SER A 242 -3.85 -11.97 20.40
C SER A 242 -3.88 -10.65 21.17
N TRP A 243 -2.74 -9.96 21.25
CA TRP A 243 -2.65 -8.58 21.74
C TRP A 243 -3.65 -7.69 21.00
N SER A 244 -4.53 -7.00 21.73
CA SER A 244 -5.51 -6.09 21.15
C SER A 244 -4.94 -4.68 21.06
N ARG A 245 -5.45 -3.86 20.13
CA ARG A 245 -5.07 -2.44 19.96
C ARG A 245 -5.31 -1.57 21.21
N GLN A 246 -6.08 -2.05 22.18
CA GLN A 246 -6.31 -1.37 23.46
C GLN A 246 -5.11 -1.51 24.42
N ASP A 247 -4.32 -2.58 24.29
CA ASP A 247 -3.15 -2.84 25.13
C ASP A 247 -1.94 -1.97 24.75
N GLU A 248 -1.91 -1.45 23.50
CA GLU A 248 -0.91 -0.48 23.02
C GLU A 248 -1.07 0.93 23.63
N LEU A 249 -2.30 1.32 24.01
CA LEU A 249 -2.57 2.64 24.57
C LEU A 249 -2.13 2.75 26.04
N TYR A 250 -2.21 1.66 26.80
CA TYR A 250 -1.77 1.60 28.20
C TYR A 250 -0.24 1.78 28.34
N CYS A 251 0.54 1.45 27.30
CA CYS A 251 2.00 1.58 27.28
C CYS A 251 2.51 2.98 26.87
N ARG A 252 1.66 3.90 26.40
CA ARG A 252 2.06 5.26 25.98
C ARG A 252 2.00 6.32 27.07
N GLY A 253 1.56 5.99 28.28
CA GLY A 253 1.61 6.90 29.43
C GLY A 253 0.93 8.26 29.18
N GLN A 254 -0.16 8.31 28.41
CA GLN A 254 -1.04 9.46 28.46
C GLN A 254 -1.96 9.32 29.69
N PRO A 255 -2.15 10.39 30.49
CA PRO A 255 -3.04 10.33 31.63
C PRO A 255 -4.46 10.00 31.13
N GLN A 256 -5.13 9.09 31.83
CA GLN A 256 -6.56 8.89 31.65
C GLN A 256 -7.26 10.22 31.94
N LEU A 257 -8.04 10.71 30.98
CA LEU A 257 -9.09 11.65 31.30
C LEU A 257 -10.10 10.90 32.17
N GLU A 258 -10.24 11.33 33.41
CA GLU A 258 -11.30 10.83 34.29
C GLU A 258 -12.68 11.10 33.69
N PRO A 259 -13.67 10.23 33.97
CA PRO A 259 -15.00 10.35 33.40
C PRO A 259 -15.78 11.51 34.04
N TYR A 260 -16.42 12.30 33.19
CA TYR A 260 -17.79 12.78 33.43
C TYR A 260 -18.74 11.85 32.69
#